data_AF-X1V4W9-F1
#
_entry.id   AF-X1V4W9-F1
#
_cell.length_a   1.000
_cell.length_b   1.000
_cell.length_c   1.000
_cell.angle_alpha   90.00
_cell.angle_beta   90.00
_cell.angle_gamma   90.00
#
_symmetry.space_group_name_H-M   'P 1'
#
loop_
_entity.id
_entity.type
_entity.pdbx_description
1 polymer ?
#
loop_
_entity_poly.entity_id
_entity_poly.type
_entity_poly.pdbx_seq_one_letter_code
_entity_poly.pdbx_strand_id
1 'polypeptide(L)' 'RIQTAFQKYVDNSISKTINLPHDTTQEEVGQVFKLAWLNGLKGVTVYRDGSRELQPWSNNGTGPRLVDEYWEREGTRR' A
#
# COMPACT_ATOMS: atom_id res chain seq x y z
N ARG A 1 3.27 -7.74 11.71
CA ARG A 1 4.17 -8.19 12.81
C ARG A 1 5.44 -7.34 12.92
N ILE A 2 6.10 -6.97 11.80
CA ILE A 2 7.26 -6.07 11.81
C ILE A 2 6.94 -4.70 12.46
N GLN A 3 5.88 -4.02 12.01
CA GLN A 3 5.51 -2.69 12.52
C GLN A 3 5.27 -2.70 14.04
N THR A 4 4.65 -3.74 14.58
CA THR A 4 4.44 -3.92 16.03
C THR A 4 5.75 -4.02 16.80
N ALA A 5 6.74 -4.75 16.28
CA ALA A 5 8.03 -4.91 16.95
C ALA A 5 8.75 -3.57 17.08
N PHE A 6 8.74 -2.75 16.01
CA PHE A 6 9.32 -1.42 16.03
C PHE A 6 8.53 -0.42 16.89
N GLN A 7 7.20 -0.50 16.90
CA GLN A 7 6.35 0.44 17.64
C GLN A 7 6.62 0.43 19.16
N LYS A 8 7.10 -0.69 19.71
CA LYS A 8 7.50 -0.79 21.15
C LYS A 8 8.63 0.16 21.54
N TYR A 9 9.46 0.55 20.58
CA TYR A 9 10.62 1.42 20.77
C TYR A 9 10.43 2.81 20.15
N VAL A 10 9.23 3.10 19.64
CA VAL A 10 8.89 4.37 19.01
C VAL A 10 7.70 5.01 19.76
N ASP A 11 8.01 6.13 20.37
CA ASP A 11 7.11 7.07 21.05
C ASP A 11 6.18 7.83 20.08
N ASN A 12 6.60 8.03 18.84
CA ASN A 12 5.74 8.50 17.74
C ASN A 12 5.03 7.35 16.98
N SER A 13 4.19 7.66 15.99
CA SER A 13 3.57 6.64 15.14
C SER A 13 4.50 6.23 13.98
N ILE A 14 4.37 4.97 13.52
CA ILE A 14 5.13 4.47 12.37
C ILE A 14 4.23 4.49 11.14
N SER A 15 4.58 5.28 10.13
CA SER A 15 3.90 5.29 8.83
C SER A 15 4.38 4.10 7.98
N LYS A 16 3.60 3.02 7.99
CA LYS A 16 3.88 1.83 7.17
C LYS A 16 2.59 1.28 6.57
N THR A 17 2.64 1.07 5.25
CA THR A 17 1.57 0.42 4.50
C THR A 17 1.70 -1.10 4.53
N ILE A 18 0.60 -1.78 4.82
CA ILE A 18 0.39 -3.22 4.64
C ILE A 18 -0.27 -3.41 3.27
N ASN A 19 0.44 -4.03 2.33
CA ASN A 19 -0.12 -4.38 1.04
C ASN A 19 -0.91 -5.69 1.14
N LEU A 20 -2.14 -5.70 0.69
CA LEU A 20 -3.04 -6.85 0.70
C LEU A 20 -3.34 -7.32 -0.74
N PRO A 21 -3.52 -8.63 -0.96
CA PRO A 21 -3.98 -9.19 -2.23
C PRO A 21 -5.31 -8.59 -2.73
N HIS A 22 -5.55 -8.68 -4.03
CA HIS A 22 -6.78 -8.15 -4.65
C HIS A 22 -8.04 -8.86 -4.14
N ASP A 23 -7.95 -10.16 -3.90
CA ASP A 23 -9.00 -11.05 -3.42
C ASP A 23 -9.29 -10.92 -1.92
N THR A 24 -8.55 -10.07 -1.19
CA THR A 24 -8.77 -9.86 0.24
C THR A 24 -10.14 -9.28 0.55
N THR A 25 -10.87 -9.93 1.46
CA THR A 25 -12.24 -9.55 1.83
C THR A 25 -12.27 -8.41 2.86
N GLN A 26 -13.45 -7.80 3.04
CA GLN A 26 -13.62 -6.75 4.04
C GLN A 26 -13.42 -7.27 5.47
N GLU A 27 -13.82 -8.52 5.73
CA GLU A 27 -13.66 -9.18 7.02
C GLU A 27 -12.18 -9.37 7.36
N GLU A 28 -11.38 -9.80 6.39
CA GLU A 28 -9.93 -9.95 6.53
C GLU A 28 -9.24 -8.60 6.78
N VAL A 29 -9.65 -7.55 6.06
CA VAL A 29 -9.20 -6.17 6.34
C VAL A 29 -9.56 -5.76 7.78
N GLY A 30 -10.78 -6.06 8.22
CA GLY A 30 -11.23 -5.83 9.60
C GLY A 30 -10.37 -6.55 10.64
N GLN A 31 -9.97 -7.80 10.35
CA GLN A 31 -9.05 -8.55 11.20
C GLN A 31 -7.67 -7.89 11.28
N VAL A 32 -7.15 -7.33 10.19
CA VAL A 32 -5.88 -6.59 10.20
C VAL A 32 -5.96 -5.38 11.14
N PHE A 33 -7.05 -4.59 11.08
CA PHE A 33 -7.25 -3.46 11.99
C PHE A 33 -7.40 -3.92 13.45
N LYS A 34 -8.18 -4.98 13.70
CA LYS A 34 -8.36 -5.54 15.05
C LYS A 34 -7.03 -6.03 15.63
N LEU A 35 -6.24 -6.74 14.83
CA LEU A 35 -4.90 -7.18 15.22
C LEU A 35 -3.98 -5.98 15.47
N ALA A 36 -4.03 -4.94 14.66
CA ALA A 36 -3.21 -3.75 14.87
C ALA A 36 -3.51 -3.09 16.23
N TRP A 37 -4.80 -2.92 16.54
CA TRP A 37 -5.26 -2.39 17.82
C TRP A 37 -4.83 -3.26 19.01
N LEU A 38 -5.04 -4.59 18.94
CA LEU A 38 -4.61 -5.52 19.98
C LEU A 38 -3.09 -5.51 20.22
N ASN A 39 -2.32 -5.17 19.20
CA ASN A 39 -0.86 -5.08 19.27
C ASN A 39 -0.34 -3.68 19.68
N GLY A 40 -1.22 -2.75 20.07
CA GLY A 40 -0.84 -1.42 20.53
C GLY A 40 -0.29 -0.50 19.44
N LEU A 41 -0.60 -0.77 18.17
CA LEU A 41 -0.23 0.13 17.08
C LEU A 41 -1.05 1.42 17.15
N LYS A 42 -0.35 2.56 17.03
CA LYS A 42 -0.97 3.90 17.02
C LYS A 42 -1.70 4.21 15.71
N GLY A 43 -1.40 3.45 14.66
CA GLY A 43 -2.02 3.57 13.36
C GLY A 43 -1.55 2.47 12.43
N VAL A 44 -2.36 2.19 11.41
CA VAL A 44 -2.03 1.25 10.35
C VAL A 44 -2.60 1.77 9.04
N THR A 45 -1.83 1.63 7.97
CA THR A 45 -2.27 1.97 6.62
C THR A 45 -2.33 0.68 5.82
N VAL A 46 -3.41 0.49 5.08
CA VAL A 46 -3.63 -0.70 4.26
C VAL A 46 -3.80 -0.28 2.80
N TYR A 47 -3.18 -1.03 1.90
CA TYR A 47 -3.38 -0.89 0.47
C TYR A 47 -3.75 -2.24 -0.12
N ARG A 48 -4.98 -2.38 -0.62
CA ARG A 48 -5.43 -3.59 -1.31
C ARG A 48 -5.13 -3.45 -2.80
N ASP A 49 -4.53 -4.47 -3.38
CA ASP A 49 -4.31 -4.54 -4.83
C ASP A 49 -5.65 -4.41 -5.58
N GLY A 50 -5.65 -3.75 -6.74
CA GLY A 50 -6.86 -3.35 -7.49
C GLY A 50 -7.88 -2.46 -6.75
N SER A 51 -7.55 -1.87 -5.59
CA SER A 51 -8.41 -0.86 -4.93
C SER A 51 -8.52 0.48 -5.65
N ARG A 52 -7.70 0.71 -6.68
CA ARG A 52 -7.71 1.92 -7.53
C ARG A 52 -7.56 1.48 -8.98
N GLU A 53 -8.18 2.19 -9.91
CA GLU A 53 -8.10 1.89 -11.36
C GLU A 53 -6.69 2.09 -11.92
N LEU A 54 -6.02 3.17 -11.50
CA LEU A 54 -4.62 3.45 -11.84
C LEU A 54 -3.75 3.24 -10.61
N GLN A 55 -3.00 2.13 -10.60
CA GLN A 55 -2.13 1.78 -9.50
C GLN A 55 -0.67 2.04 -9.87
N PRO A 56 0.11 2.76 -9.02
CA PRO A 56 1.53 3.00 -9.29
C PRO A 56 2.38 1.74 -9.11
N TRP A 57 1.79 0.65 -8.64
CA TRP A 57 2.47 -0.62 -8.47
C TRP A 57 2.60 -1.33 -9.83
N SER A 58 3.83 -1.47 -10.30
CA SER A 58 4.15 -2.22 -11.52
C SER A 58 5.17 -3.29 -11.18
N ASN A 59 4.73 -4.54 -11.13
CA ASN A 59 5.62 -5.72 -11.09
C ASN A 59 6.08 -6.13 -12.50
N ASN A 60 5.47 -5.57 -13.54
CA ASN A 60 5.72 -5.87 -14.95
C ASN A 60 6.10 -4.58 -15.71
N GLY A 61 6.58 -4.71 -16.95
CA GLY A 61 6.92 -3.58 -17.85
C GLY A 61 5.76 -2.62 -18.20
N THR A 62 4.60 -2.77 -17.56
CA THR A 62 3.45 -1.87 -17.65
C THR A 62 3.76 -0.47 -17.12
N GLY A 63 4.56 -0.36 -16.04
CA GLY A 63 4.98 0.93 -15.50
C GLY A 63 5.74 1.76 -16.53
N PRO A 64 6.84 1.24 -17.10
CA PRO A 64 7.54 1.88 -18.21
C PRO A 64 6.62 2.25 -19.39
N ARG A 65 5.74 1.34 -19.80
CA ARG A 65 4.81 1.57 -20.93
C ARG A 65 3.83 2.72 -20.68
N LEU A 66 3.21 2.79 -19.50
CA LEU A 66 2.28 3.88 -19.15
C LEU A 66 2.99 5.23 -19.07
N VAL A 67 4.24 5.23 -18.61
CA VAL A 67 5.09 6.42 -18.59
C VAL A 67 5.41 6.84 -20.03
N ASP A 68 5.80 5.90 -20.89
CA ASP A 68 6.03 6.16 -22.32
C ASP A 68 4.79 6.73 -23.01
N GLU A 69 3.61 6.12 -22.81
CA GLU A 69 2.32 6.58 -23.36
C GLU A 69 1.97 8.00 -22.88
N TYR A 70 2.22 8.34 -21.60
CA TYR A 70 2.00 9.69 -21.08
C TYR A 70 2.91 10.72 -21.76
N TRP A 71 4.20 10.42 -21.91
CA TRP A 71 5.15 11.32 -22.58
C TRP A 71 4.86 11.51 -24.07
N GLU A 72 4.34 10.47 -24.73
CA GLU A 72 3.87 10.55 -26.12
C GLU A 72 2.61 11.42 -26.25
N ARG A 73 1.67 11.33 -25.29
CA ARG A 73 0.44 12.13 -25.29
C ARG A 73 0.66 13.63 -25.03
N GLU A 74 1.60 13.96 -24.14
CA GLU A 74 1.91 15.33 -23.74
C GLU A 74 3.00 15.99 -24.62
N GLY A 75 3.47 15.30 -25.67
CA GLY A 75 4.43 15.85 -26.63
C GLY A 75 5.76 16.31 -26.03
N THR A 76 6.13 15.80 -24.85
CA THR A 76 7.26 16.31 -24.04
C THR A 76 8.49 15.41 -24.07
N ARG A 77 8.57 14.47 -25.01
CA ARG A 77 9.76 13.66 -25.24
C ARG A 77 10.74 14.46 -26.12
N ARG A 78 11.56 15.32 -25.48
CA ARG A 78 12.79 15.84 -26.09
C ARG A 78 13.91 14.83 -25.97
#